data_AF-A0A933BZ20-F1
#
_entry.id   AF-A0A933BZ20-F1
#
_cell.length_a   1.000
_cell.length_b   1.000
_cell.length_c   1.000
_cell.angle_alpha   90.00
_cell.angle_beta   90.00
_cell.angle_gamma   90.00
#
_symmetry.space_group_name_H-M   'P 1'
#
loop_
_entity.id
_entity.type
_entity.pdbx_description
1 polymer ?
#
loop_
_entity_poly.entity_id
_entity_poly.type
_entity_poly.pdbx_seq_one_letter_code
_entity_poly.pdbx_strand_id
1 'polypeptide(L)'
;MRLIALVVVAALAAGAACDYPFAPGVGDDLAELASRKGELVGVEDLGLVEETPEERFFDLRLSSSSGLEVTARLRVPSGARAGDGRAGVVLAGGRDTGRDAVRRLPPGLDELVISFDYPELLKEREEKEVIRRTEDYRDAAWEVPAILMLLADYLATRPEVDANRIALVGASFGGFFAPVAAAADPRFGNVALIYTGAGLHLLVEQNLKADVPPAARQLGAELAVLPIQRLEPARYVGRIAPRPLLLVNGLFDDRITRESAEALLDAARPPKEIVWLPTGHLESDSLRLIRELVDTAFARLPLLRGTR
;
A
#
# COMPACT_ATOMS: atom_id res chain seq x y z
N MET A 1 7.41 25.26 -26.58
CA MET A 1 7.05 25.78 -25.24
C MET A 1 7.44 24.70 -24.24
N ARG A 2 8.69 24.56 -23.76
CA ARG A 2 9.50 25.44 -22.91
C ARG A 2 8.72 25.97 -21.69
N LEU A 3 9.10 25.45 -20.51
CA LEU A 3 8.96 26.03 -19.18
C LEU A 3 7.68 25.75 -18.35
N ILE A 4 7.45 24.50 -17.91
CA ILE A 4 6.69 24.23 -16.65
C ILE A 4 7.31 22.99 -15.97
N ALA A 5 8.60 23.08 -15.66
CA ALA A 5 9.29 22.24 -14.67
C ALA A 5 9.95 23.14 -13.60
N LEU A 6 9.48 24.40 -13.49
CA LEU A 6 10.15 25.47 -12.73
C LEU A 6 9.22 26.25 -11.79
N VAL A 7 8.02 25.72 -11.49
CA VAL A 7 7.17 26.20 -10.38
C VAL A 7 7.28 25.27 -9.15
N VAL A 8 8.18 24.29 -9.22
CA VAL A 8 8.64 23.43 -8.12
C VAL A 8 9.37 24.21 -7.00
N VAL A 9 9.54 25.55 -7.09
CA VAL A 9 10.47 26.29 -6.20
C VAL A 9 9.90 27.51 -5.45
N ALA A 10 8.71 28.07 -5.75
CA ALA A 10 8.32 29.38 -5.17
C ALA A 10 7.11 29.42 -4.21
N ALA A 11 6.21 28.43 -4.21
CA ALA A 11 5.01 28.47 -3.35
C ALA A 11 5.14 27.68 -2.04
N LEU A 12 6.09 26.73 -1.96
CA LEU A 12 6.21 25.78 -0.84
C LEU A 12 7.11 26.27 0.32
N ALA A 13 7.71 27.47 0.20
CA ALA A 13 8.54 28.07 1.24
C ALA A 13 7.89 29.27 1.98
N ALA A 14 6.70 29.71 1.58
CA ALA A 14 6.06 30.90 2.19
C ALA A 14 4.91 30.59 3.16
N GLY A 15 4.53 29.31 3.34
CA GLY A 15 3.49 28.89 4.28
C GLY A 15 3.87 27.79 5.27
N ALA A 16 5.00 27.10 5.07
CA ALA A 16 5.41 25.94 5.88
C ALA A 16 6.68 26.18 6.72
N ALA A 17 7.08 27.44 6.89
CA ALA A 17 8.21 27.83 7.71
C ALA A 17 7.76 28.32 9.10
N CYS A 18 7.02 27.48 9.82
CA CYS A 18 6.89 27.49 11.29
C CYS A 18 6.56 26.04 11.69
N ASP A 19 7.37 25.45 12.57
CA ASP A 19 7.19 24.12 13.21
C ASP A 19 7.72 22.85 12.50
N TYR A 20 8.85 22.91 11.79
CA TYR A 20 9.54 21.72 11.26
C TYR A 20 10.92 21.36 11.87
N PRO A 21 11.12 21.28 13.21
CA PRO A 21 12.23 20.51 13.77
C PRO A 21 11.83 19.25 14.57
N PHE A 22 10.54 18.91 14.70
CA PHE A 22 10.11 17.67 15.36
C PHE A 22 8.96 17.03 14.57
N ALA A 23 9.29 16.23 13.54
CA ALA A 23 8.31 15.25 13.09
C ALA A 23 7.93 14.39 14.32
N PRO A 24 6.64 14.19 14.62
CA PRO A 24 6.22 13.39 15.75
C PRO A 24 6.92 12.03 15.76
N GLY A 25 7.08 11.47 16.96
CA GLY A 25 7.62 10.12 17.07
C GLY A 25 6.70 9.14 16.38
N VAL A 26 7.24 8.01 15.91
CA VAL A 26 6.41 6.94 15.30
C VAL A 26 5.27 6.53 16.24
N GLY A 27 5.44 6.61 17.57
CA GLY A 27 4.35 6.36 18.53
C GLY A 27 3.14 7.29 18.37
N ASP A 28 3.38 8.58 18.16
CA ASP A 28 2.32 9.58 17.93
C ASP A 28 1.65 9.34 16.58
N ASP A 29 2.45 9.01 15.54
CA ASP A 29 1.96 8.62 14.22
C ASP A 29 0.96 7.44 14.33
N LEU A 30 1.28 6.41 15.15
CA LEU A 30 0.39 5.25 15.33
C LEU A 30 -0.91 5.60 16.08
N ALA A 31 -0.85 6.50 17.07
CA ALA A 31 -2.04 6.94 17.80
C ALA A 31 -2.98 7.77 16.90
N GLU A 32 -2.41 8.66 16.07
CA GLU A 32 -3.16 9.42 15.06
C GLU A 32 -3.86 8.47 14.07
N LEU A 33 -3.17 7.44 13.59
CA LEU A 33 -3.74 6.42 12.70
C LEU A 33 -4.91 5.67 13.34
N ALA A 34 -4.79 5.28 14.61
CA ALA A 34 -5.88 4.61 15.31
C ALA A 34 -7.13 5.52 15.41
N SER A 35 -6.94 6.81 15.71
CA SER A 35 -8.03 7.78 15.73
C SER A 35 -8.64 8.01 14.34
N ARG A 36 -7.80 8.08 13.30
CA ARG A 36 -8.23 8.30 11.91
C ARG A 36 -8.95 7.08 11.32
N LYS A 37 -8.62 5.87 11.78
CA LYS A 37 -9.37 4.65 11.43
C LYS A 37 -10.72 4.59 12.15
N GLY A 38 -10.75 4.87 13.45
CA GLY A 38 -11.91 4.62 14.28
C GLY A 38 -12.27 3.13 14.35
N GLU A 39 -13.56 2.84 14.51
CA GLU A 39 -14.13 1.48 14.53
C GLU A 39 -14.96 1.24 13.28
N LEU A 40 -14.97 0.02 12.75
CA LEU A 40 -15.89 -0.36 11.68
C LEU A 40 -17.34 -0.32 12.21
N VAL A 41 -18.17 0.57 11.69
CA VAL A 41 -19.57 0.75 12.12
C VAL A 41 -20.59 0.47 11.02
N GLY A 42 -20.16 0.46 9.75
CA GLY A 42 -21.03 0.23 8.60
C GLY A 42 -20.38 -0.65 7.55
N VAL A 43 -21.16 -1.61 7.05
CA VAL A 43 -20.84 -2.41 5.87
C VAL A 43 -22.08 -2.42 4.98
N GLU A 44 -22.01 -1.73 3.85
CA GLU A 44 -23.03 -1.75 2.81
C GLU A 44 -22.57 -2.74 1.73
N ASP A 45 -23.38 -3.78 1.48
CA ASP A 45 -23.17 -4.70 0.37
C ASP A 45 -23.70 -4.04 -0.92
N LEU A 46 -22.78 -3.72 -1.85
CA LEU A 46 -23.11 -3.12 -3.13
C LEU A 46 -23.42 -4.18 -4.21
N GLY A 47 -23.32 -5.46 -3.84
CA GLY A 47 -23.74 -6.61 -4.64
C GLY A 47 -22.60 -7.42 -5.25
N LEU A 48 -22.99 -8.59 -5.73
CA LEU A 48 -22.15 -9.46 -6.56
C LEU A 48 -21.87 -8.78 -7.90
N VAL A 49 -20.60 -8.60 -8.22
CA VAL A 49 -20.12 -8.00 -9.48
C VAL A 49 -19.85 -9.08 -10.52
N GLU A 50 -19.27 -10.20 -10.10
CA GLU A 50 -18.90 -11.29 -10.98
C GLU A 50 -18.83 -12.61 -10.20
N GLU A 51 -19.22 -13.68 -10.87
CA GLU A 51 -19.11 -15.05 -10.38
C GLU A 51 -18.54 -15.94 -11.48
N THR A 52 -17.52 -16.71 -11.11
CA THR A 52 -16.88 -17.73 -11.94
C THR A 52 -16.96 -19.07 -11.20
N PRO A 53 -16.65 -20.21 -11.85
CA PRO A 53 -16.62 -21.50 -11.16
C PRO A 53 -15.70 -21.51 -9.93
N GLU A 54 -14.60 -20.75 -9.96
CA GLU A 54 -13.58 -20.73 -8.90
C GLU A 54 -13.84 -19.67 -7.81
N GLU A 55 -14.46 -18.55 -8.16
CA GLU A 55 -14.49 -17.34 -7.31
C GLU A 55 -15.66 -16.39 -7.58
N ARG A 56 -16.02 -15.63 -6.54
CA ARG A 56 -17.05 -14.58 -6.54
C ARG A 56 -16.45 -13.24 -6.13
N PHE A 57 -16.89 -12.16 -6.75
CA PHE A 57 -16.44 -10.80 -6.47
C PHE A 57 -17.61 -9.94 -5.99
N PHE A 58 -17.47 -9.32 -4.83
CA PHE A 58 -18.48 -8.45 -4.22
C PHE A 58 -17.93 -7.05 -4.07
N ASP A 59 -18.71 -6.05 -4.44
CA ASP A 59 -18.41 -4.66 -4.09
C ASP A 59 -19.05 -4.30 -2.75
N LEU A 60 -18.33 -3.55 -1.94
CA LEU A 60 -18.73 -3.18 -0.59
C LEU A 60 -18.41 -1.70 -0.36
N ARG A 61 -19.17 -1.05 0.50
CA ARG A 61 -18.76 0.22 1.13
C ARG A 61 -18.62 0.02 2.63
N LEU A 62 -17.45 0.35 3.15
CA LEU A 62 -17.16 0.32 4.58
C LEU A 62 -17.16 1.75 5.12
N SER A 63 -17.77 1.94 6.29
CA SER A 63 -17.78 3.22 7.00
C SER A 63 -17.31 3.02 8.44
N SER A 64 -16.53 3.96 8.95
CA SER A 64 -16.00 3.93 10.31
C SER A 64 -16.60 5.02 11.21
N SER A 65 -16.46 4.86 12.52
CA SER A 65 -16.89 5.85 13.52
C SER A 65 -16.15 7.20 13.41
N SER A 66 -15.01 7.25 12.72
CA SER A 66 -14.28 8.49 12.44
C SER A 66 -14.86 9.29 11.27
N GLY A 67 -15.80 8.72 10.52
CA GLY A 67 -16.30 9.26 9.26
C GLY A 67 -15.51 8.81 8.02
N LEU A 68 -14.42 8.04 8.19
CA LEU A 68 -13.72 7.42 7.05
C LEU A 68 -14.66 6.45 6.34
N GLU A 69 -14.77 6.61 5.02
CA GLU A 69 -15.52 5.72 4.12
C GLU A 69 -14.63 5.21 2.99
N VAL A 70 -14.81 3.96 2.60
CA VAL A 70 -14.07 3.38 1.48
C VAL A 70 -14.91 2.39 0.70
N THR A 71 -14.79 2.45 -0.63
CA THR A 71 -15.34 1.43 -1.52
C THR A 71 -14.28 0.35 -1.76
N ALA A 72 -14.67 -0.91 -1.54
CA ALA A 72 -13.80 -2.06 -1.61
C ALA A 72 -14.39 -3.14 -2.51
N ARG A 73 -13.53 -4.07 -2.94
CA ARG A 73 -13.91 -5.28 -3.66
C ARG A 73 -13.33 -6.49 -2.95
N LEU A 74 -14.22 -7.39 -2.55
CA LEU A 74 -13.89 -8.66 -1.92
C LEU A 74 -13.94 -9.78 -2.96
N ARG A 75 -12.85 -10.53 -3.08
CA ARG A 75 -12.77 -11.80 -3.81
C ARG A 75 -12.94 -12.94 -2.80
N VAL A 76 -13.94 -13.79 -3.05
CA VAL A 76 -14.30 -14.94 -2.21
C VAL A 76 -14.20 -16.21 -3.05
N PRO A 77 -13.45 -17.24 -2.63
CA PRO A 77 -13.46 -18.53 -3.31
C PRO A 77 -14.88 -19.12 -3.34
N SER A 78 -15.31 -19.69 -4.47
CA SER A 78 -16.67 -20.23 -4.63
C SER A 78 -16.98 -21.37 -3.65
N GLY A 79 -15.96 -22.11 -3.22
CA GLY A 79 -16.06 -23.16 -2.21
C GLY A 79 -16.00 -22.70 -0.75
N ALA A 80 -15.78 -21.41 -0.47
CA ALA A 80 -15.58 -20.92 0.90
C ALA A 80 -16.86 -21.03 1.75
N ARG A 81 -16.72 -21.55 2.98
CA ARG A 81 -17.80 -21.74 3.94
C ARG A 81 -17.44 -21.15 5.30
N ALA A 82 -18.48 -20.83 6.06
CA ALA A 82 -18.34 -20.43 7.46
C ALA A 82 -17.60 -21.52 8.25
N GLY A 83 -16.57 -21.14 9.00
CA GLY A 83 -15.75 -22.04 9.80
C GLY A 83 -14.56 -22.67 9.08
N ASP A 84 -14.31 -22.35 7.80
CA ASP A 84 -13.15 -22.88 7.07
C ASP A 84 -11.80 -22.44 7.68
N GLY A 85 -11.76 -21.32 8.40
CA GLY A 85 -10.54 -20.78 8.99
C GLY A 85 -9.50 -20.34 7.94
N ARG A 86 -9.99 -19.84 6.80
CA ARG A 86 -9.15 -19.37 5.68
C ARG A 86 -8.34 -18.16 6.09
N ALA A 87 -7.22 -17.94 5.42
CA ALA A 87 -6.51 -16.68 5.55
C ALA A 87 -7.24 -15.55 4.79
N GLY A 88 -7.23 -14.37 5.37
CA GLY A 88 -7.66 -13.13 4.74
C GLY A 88 -6.45 -12.32 4.27
N VAL A 89 -6.56 -11.67 3.11
CA VAL A 89 -5.50 -10.83 2.56
C VAL A 89 -6.05 -9.45 2.25
N VAL A 90 -5.47 -8.43 2.89
CA VAL A 90 -5.65 -7.04 2.45
C VAL A 90 -4.61 -6.75 1.38
N LEU A 91 -5.06 -6.42 0.17
CA LEU A 91 -4.21 -6.12 -0.98
C LEU A 91 -4.28 -4.63 -1.29
N ALA A 92 -3.18 -3.91 -1.10
CA ALA A 92 -2.99 -2.55 -1.56
C ALA A 92 -2.25 -2.58 -2.90
N GLY A 93 -3.00 -2.52 -4.00
CA GLY A 93 -2.45 -2.55 -5.36
C GLY A 93 -1.80 -1.23 -5.81
N GLY A 94 -1.46 -1.15 -7.10
CA GLY A 94 -0.96 0.08 -7.71
C GLY A 94 -2.02 1.19 -7.75
N ARG A 95 -1.58 2.44 -7.94
CA ARG A 95 -2.45 3.63 -7.93
C ARG A 95 -3.67 3.49 -8.85
N ASP A 96 -3.47 2.93 -10.04
CA ASP A 96 -4.50 2.81 -11.08
C ASP A 96 -5.32 1.52 -10.98
N THR A 97 -4.98 0.61 -10.06
CA THR A 97 -5.71 -0.65 -9.92
C THR A 97 -6.91 -0.52 -9.01
N GLY A 98 -6.84 0.31 -7.96
CA GLY A 98 -7.89 0.45 -6.95
C GLY A 98 -8.41 -0.90 -6.46
N ARG A 99 -9.73 -1.00 -6.29
CA ARG A 99 -10.37 -2.25 -5.84
C ARG A 99 -10.27 -3.39 -6.86
N ASP A 100 -10.01 -3.09 -8.14
CA ASP A 100 -9.78 -4.08 -9.19
C ASP A 100 -8.44 -4.81 -9.11
N ALA A 101 -7.59 -4.48 -8.13
CA ALA A 101 -6.37 -5.25 -7.87
C ALA A 101 -6.65 -6.75 -7.66
N VAL A 102 -7.76 -7.10 -6.99
CA VAL A 102 -8.10 -8.51 -6.70
C VAL A 102 -8.41 -9.33 -7.95
N ARG A 103 -8.86 -8.69 -9.04
CA ARG A 103 -9.17 -9.37 -10.32
C ARG A 103 -7.92 -9.79 -11.10
N ARG A 104 -6.78 -9.21 -10.77
CA ARG A 104 -5.51 -9.50 -11.44
C ARG A 104 -4.84 -10.74 -10.88
N LEU A 105 -5.30 -11.23 -9.73
CA LEU A 105 -4.77 -12.42 -9.11
C LEU A 105 -5.12 -13.65 -9.94
N PRO A 106 -4.27 -14.69 -9.95
CA PRO A 106 -4.61 -15.96 -10.56
C PRO A 106 -5.91 -16.53 -9.95
N PRO A 107 -6.77 -17.18 -10.74
CA PRO A 107 -7.96 -17.84 -10.21
C PRO A 107 -7.57 -19.00 -9.30
N GLY A 108 -8.51 -19.41 -8.44
CA GLY A 108 -8.34 -20.60 -7.59
C GLY A 108 -7.48 -20.40 -6.35
N LEU A 109 -7.18 -19.16 -5.92
CA LEU A 109 -6.64 -18.93 -4.58
C LEU A 109 -7.71 -19.20 -3.52
N ASP A 110 -7.29 -19.80 -2.41
CA ASP A 110 -8.12 -20.21 -1.28
C ASP A 110 -8.40 -19.09 -0.28
N GLU A 111 -7.66 -17.99 -0.36
CA GLU A 111 -7.79 -16.83 0.51
C GLU A 111 -8.93 -15.93 0.08
N LEU A 112 -9.56 -15.31 1.09
CA LEU A 112 -10.40 -14.15 0.85
C LEU A 112 -9.48 -12.94 0.68
N VAL A 113 -9.59 -12.26 -0.47
CA VAL A 113 -8.73 -11.10 -0.77
C VAL A 113 -9.59 -9.87 -0.93
N ILE A 114 -9.24 -8.78 -0.25
CA ILE A 114 -9.93 -7.50 -0.36
C ILE A 114 -8.98 -6.40 -0.83
N SER A 115 -9.42 -5.58 -1.77
CA SER A 115 -8.75 -4.34 -2.20
C SER A 115 -9.73 -3.18 -2.18
N PHE A 116 -9.25 -1.96 -2.37
CA PHE A 116 -10.00 -0.73 -2.19
C PHE A 116 -9.67 0.34 -3.24
N ASP A 117 -10.59 1.29 -3.40
CA ASP A 117 -10.33 2.48 -4.20
C ASP A 117 -9.59 3.52 -3.37
N TYR A 118 -8.43 3.96 -3.89
CA TYR A 118 -7.70 5.09 -3.31
C TYR A 118 -8.55 6.36 -3.36
N PRO A 119 -8.37 7.29 -2.39
CA PRO A 119 -8.91 8.64 -2.48
C PRO A 119 -8.59 9.27 -3.85
N GLU A 120 -9.58 9.92 -4.48
CA GLU A 120 -9.46 10.45 -5.84
C GLU A 120 -8.27 11.42 -6.01
N LEU A 121 -7.96 12.19 -4.97
CA LEU A 121 -6.83 13.11 -4.99
C LEU A 121 -5.48 12.40 -5.13
N LEU A 122 -5.34 11.15 -4.69
CA LEU A 122 -4.12 10.37 -4.88
C LEU A 122 -3.98 9.82 -6.32
N LYS A 123 -5.06 9.87 -7.11
CA LYS A 123 -5.08 9.48 -8.53
C LYS A 123 -4.75 10.67 -9.44
N GLU A 124 -4.82 11.90 -8.94
CA GLU A 124 -4.52 13.12 -9.68
C GLU A 124 -3.10 13.09 -10.28
N ARG A 125 -2.99 13.50 -11.54
CA ARG A 125 -1.75 13.52 -12.32
C ARG A 125 -1.31 14.94 -12.66
N GLU A 126 -2.22 15.91 -12.59
CA GLU A 126 -1.91 17.31 -12.79
C GLU A 126 -1.11 17.84 -11.59
N GLU A 127 0.20 17.95 -11.76
CA GLU A 127 1.15 18.41 -10.73
C GLU A 127 0.70 19.73 -10.08
N LYS A 128 0.15 20.66 -10.87
CA LYS A 128 -0.35 21.95 -10.35
C LYS A 128 -1.47 21.77 -9.36
N GLU A 129 -2.36 20.81 -9.58
CA GLU A 129 -3.53 20.62 -8.72
C GLU A 129 -3.16 19.84 -7.46
N VAL A 130 -2.21 18.91 -7.56
CA VAL A 130 -1.57 18.30 -6.38
C VAL A 130 -0.90 19.37 -5.52
N ILE A 131 -0.12 20.28 -6.13
CA ILE A 131 0.55 21.38 -5.40
C ILE A 131 -0.48 22.31 -4.75
N ARG A 132 -1.52 22.71 -5.48
CA ARG A 132 -2.57 23.59 -4.97
C ARG A 132 -3.31 22.99 -3.77
N ARG A 133 -3.38 21.66 -3.70
CA ARG A 133 -4.10 20.90 -2.68
C ARG A 133 -3.15 20.05 -1.82
N THR A 134 -1.96 20.57 -1.54
CA THR A 134 -0.91 19.81 -0.84
C THR A 134 -1.36 19.28 0.54
N GLU A 135 -2.11 20.07 1.31
CA GLU A 135 -2.64 19.65 2.62
C GLU A 135 -3.67 18.53 2.47
N ASP A 136 -4.68 18.72 1.60
CA ASP A 136 -5.66 17.68 1.27
C ASP A 136 -4.97 16.39 0.77
N TYR A 137 -3.91 16.52 -0.04
CA TYR A 137 -3.18 15.38 -0.60
C TYR A 137 -2.48 14.60 0.50
N ARG A 138 -1.83 15.32 1.42
CA ARG A 138 -1.23 14.74 2.62
C ARG A 138 -2.28 14.02 3.46
N ASP A 139 -3.43 14.65 3.71
CA ASP A 139 -4.51 14.03 4.49
C ASP A 139 -5.05 12.77 3.81
N ALA A 140 -5.29 12.82 2.50
CA ALA A 140 -5.70 11.66 1.72
C ALA A 140 -4.67 10.52 1.76
N ALA A 141 -3.37 10.85 1.72
CA ALA A 141 -2.30 9.87 1.86
C ALA A 141 -2.31 9.19 3.24
N TRP A 142 -2.66 9.93 4.29
CA TRP A 142 -2.81 9.42 5.66
C TRP A 142 -4.07 8.59 5.90
N GLU A 143 -5.09 8.74 5.05
CA GLU A 143 -6.25 7.85 5.10
C GLU A 143 -5.92 6.44 4.64
N VAL A 144 -4.95 6.27 3.73
CA VAL A 144 -4.67 4.94 3.15
C VAL A 144 -4.28 3.91 4.21
N PRO A 145 -3.32 4.14 5.13
CA PRO A 145 -3.04 3.17 6.18
C PRO A 145 -4.25 2.88 7.09
N ALA A 146 -5.10 3.89 7.36
CA ALA A 146 -6.33 3.72 8.12
C ALA A 146 -7.34 2.82 7.39
N ILE A 147 -7.49 3.01 6.08
CA ILE A 147 -8.28 2.14 5.20
C ILE A 147 -7.77 0.71 5.27
N LEU A 148 -6.46 0.47 5.15
CA LEU A 148 -5.89 -0.89 5.21
C LEU A 148 -6.28 -1.61 6.51
N MET A 149 -6.22 -0.92 7.64
CA MET A 149 -6.63 -1.47 8.93
C MET A 149 -8.15 -1.69 9.03
N LEU A 150 -8.96 -0.82 8.41
CA LEU A 150 -10.42 -0.96 8.35
C LEU A 150 -10.84 -2.16 7.49
N LEU A 151 -10.13 -2.44 6.40
CA LEU A 151 -10.32 -3.65 5.60
C LEU A 151 -9.99 -4.91 6.40
N ALA A 152 -8.97 -4.85 7.27
CA ALA A 152 -8.65 -5.94 8.18
C ALA A 152 -9.74 -6.15 9.24
N ASP A 153 -10.35 -5.07 9.77
CA ASP A 153 -11.54 -5.18 10.63
C ASP A 153 -12.64 -5.97 9.91
N TYR A 154 -12.94 -5.60 8.66
CA TYR A 154 -13.97 -6.27 7.88
C TYR A 154 -13.65 -7.75 7.65
N LEU A 155 -12.41 -8.08 7.23
CA LEU A 155 -12.00 -9.48 7.06
C LEU A 155 -12.14 -10.29 8.35
N ALA A 156 -11.83 -9.69 9.50
CA ALA A 156 -11.99 -10.35 10.80
C ALA A 156 -13.46 -10.63 11.18
N THR A 157 -14.44 -9.95 10.56
CA THR A 157 -15.87 -10.25 10.73
C THR A 157 -16.37 -11.39 9.84
N ARG A 158 -15.58 -11.83 8.85
CA ARG A 158 -15.99 -12.83 7.88
C ARG A 158 -15.98 -14.23 8.51
N PRO A 159 -17.10 -14.97 8.52
CA PRO A 159 -17.14 -16.30 9.13
C PRO A 159 -16.25 -17.33 8.43
N GLU A 160 -15.83 -17.07 7.19
CA GLU A 160 -14.91 -17.91 6.42
C GLU A 160 -13.45 -17.71 6.84
N VAL A 161 -13.11 -16.57 7.45
CA VAL A 161 -11.75 -16.12 7.75
C VAL A 161 -11.40 -16.40 9.21
N ASP A 162 -10.21 -16.95 9.46
CA ASP A 162 -9.62 -16.93 10.79
C ASP A 162 -9.04 -15.53 11.04
N ALA A 163 -9.59 -14.82 12.03
CA ALA A 163 -9.15 -13.46 12.37
C ALA A 163 -7.67 -13.37 12.81
N ASN A 164 -7.04 -14.50 13.17
CA ASN A 164 -5.60 -14.57 13.46
C ASN A 164 -4.74 -14.82 12.21
N ARG A 165 -5.37 -15.03 11.05
CA ARG A 165 -4.74 -15.31 9.77
C ARG A 165 -5.03 -14.20 8.76
N ILE A 166 -4.70 -12.96 9.11
CA ILE A 166 -4.79 -11.81 8.20
C ILE A 166 -3.38 -11.41 7.73
N ALA A 167 -3.18 -11.33 6.43
CA ALA A 167 -1.96 -10.84 5.80
C ALA A 167 -2.18 -9.48 5.12
N LEU A 168 -1.10 -8.71 5.00
CA LEU A 168 -1.07 -7.46 4.25
C LEU A 168 -0.10 -7.58 3.07
N VAL A 169 -0.58 -7.26 1.88
CA VAL A 169 0.23 -7.19 0.67
C VAL A 169 0.17 -5.77 0.11
N GLY A 170 1.29 -5.06 0.13
CA GLY A 170 1.43 -3.76 -0.52
C GLY A 170 2.25 -3.89 -1.80
N ALA A 171 1.67 -3.53 -2.94
CA ALA A 171 2.32 -3.62 -4.25
C ALA A 171 2.48 -2.22 -4.89
N SER A 172 3.68 -1.90 -5.37
CA SER A 172 3.99 -0.61 -6.01
C SER A 172 3.56 0.55 -5.10
N PHE A 173 2.63 1.40 -5.55
CA PHE A 173 2.09 2.51 -4.78
C PHE A 173 1.53 2.10 -3.41
N GLY A 174 0.83 0.95 -3.30
CA GLY A 174 0.33 0.44 -2.03
C GLY A 174 1.43 0.00 -1.06
N GLY A 175 2.62 -0.32 -1.59
CA GLY A 175 3.80 -0.67 -0.80
C GLY A 175 4.33 0.48 0.06
N PHE A 176 4.01 1.73 -0.25
CA PHE A 176 4.41 2.88 0.58
C PHE A 176 3.57 3.00 1.86
N PHE A 177 2.30 2.58 1.80
CA PHE A 177 1.36 2.69 2.90
C PHE A 177 1.30 1.43 3.76
N ALA A 178 1.59 0.26 3.16
CA ALA A 178 1.52 -1.01 3.86
C ALA A 178 2.43 -1.10 5.11
N PRO A 179 3.69 -0.63 5.10
CA PRO A 179 4.53 -0.63 6.31
C PRO A 179 3.95 0.21 7.45
N VAL A 180 3.30 1.33 7.11
CA VAL A 180 2.65 2.23 8.06
C VAL A 180 1.49 1.52 8.76
N ALA A 181 0.60 0.91 7.98
CA ALA A 181 -0.53 0.13 8.52
C ALA A 181 -0.05 -1.10 9.30
N ALA A 182 0.93 -1.84 8.78
CA ALA A 182 1.49 -3.01 9.44
C ALA A 182 2.15 -2.65 10.78
N ALA A 183 2.81 -1.50 10.89
CA ALA A 183 3.38 -1.05 12.15
C ALA A 183 2.32 -0.65 13.18
N ALA A 184 1.17 -0.13 12.72
CA ALA A 184 0.05 0.27 13.56
C ALA A 184 -0.80 -0.93 14.04
N ASP A 185 -0.95 -1.94 13.20
CA ASP A 185 -1.88 -3.04 13.43
C ASP A 185 -1.15 -4.40 13.52
N PRO A 186 -1.09 -5.01 14.72
CA PRO A 186 -0.40 -6.28 14.92
C PRO A 186 -1.15 -7.48 14.30
N ARG A 187 -2.42 -7.32 13.89
CA ARG A 187 -3.20 -8.42 13.29
C ARG A 187 -2.69 -8.86 11.92
N PHE A 188 -1.97 -7.99 11.22
CA PHE A 188 -1.27 -8.36 10.00
C PHE A 188 -0.12 -9.30 10.33
N GLY A 189 -0.39 -10.60 10.40
CA GLY A 189 0.55 -11.63 10.84
C GLY A 189 1.69 -11.88 9.87
N ASN A 190 1.47 -11.60 8.58
CA ASN A 190 2.46 -11.64 7.52
C ASN A 190 2.35 -10.41 6.62
N VAL A 191 3.48 -9.84 6.22
CA VAL A 191 3.53 -8.66 5.36
C VAL A 191 4.40 -8.93 4.13
N ALA A 192 3.84 -8.74 2.94
CA ALA A 192 4.59 -8.69 1.69
C ALA A 192 4.60 -7.28 1.11
N LEU A 193 5.79 -6.84 0.74
CA LEU A 193 6.08 -5.55 0.13
C LEU A 193 6.66 -5.82 -1.26
N ILE A 194 5.84 -5.59 -2.28
CA ILE A 194 6.11 -6.00 -3.65
C ILE A 194 6.40 -4.76 -4.48
N TYR A 195 7.55 -4.71 -5.15
CA TYR A 195 7.97 -3.59 -5.98
C TYR A 195 7.88 -2.26 -5.23
N THR A 196 8.53 -2.19 -4.06
CA THR A 196 8.54 -1.00 -3.21
C THR A 196 9.91 -0.79 -2.56
N GLY A 197 10.10 0.34 -1.90
CA GLY A 197 11.36 0.73 -1.28
C GLY A 197 11.18 1.91 -0.32
N ALA A 198 12.29 2.38 0.23
CA ALA A 198 12.39 3.50 1.15
C ALA A 198 13.14 4.68 0.50
N GLY A 199 13.17 5.81 1.18
CA GLY A 199 13.72 7.04 0.63
C GLY A 199 12.77 7.57 -0.44
N LEU A 200 11.65 8.13 0.00
CA LEU A 200 10.64 8.70 -0.90
C LEU A 200 11.25 9.69 -1.90
N HIS A 201 12.31 10.41 -1.52
CA HIS A 201 13.03 11.31 -2.41
C HIS A 201 13.71 10.57 -3.57
N LEU A 202 14.35 9.42 -3.33
CA LEU A 202 14.94 8.57 -4.38
C LEU A 202 13.88 8.10 -5.36
N LEU A 203 12.71 7.73 -4.83
CA LEU A 203 11.59 7.26 -5.63
C LEU A 203 10.99 8.38 -6.46
N VAL A 204 10.79 9.56 -5.88
CA VAL A 204 10.32 10.74 -6.62
C VAL A 204 11.35 11.12 -7.68
N GLU A 205 12.63 11.22 -7.33
CA GLU A 205 13.72 11.57 -8.24
C GLU A 205 13.76 10.63 -9.45
N GLN A 206 13.69 9.31 -9.23
CA GLN A 206 13.72 8.30 -10.27
C GLN A 206 12.53 8.41 -11.24
N ASN A 207 11.37 8.88 -10.76
CA ASN A 207 10.15 8.99 -11.55
C ASN A 207 9.92 10.41 -12.11
N LEU A 208 10.81 11.37 -11.85
CA LEU A 208 10.79 12.69 -12.49
C LEU A 208 11.25 12.62 -13.95
N LYS A 209 10.77 13.55 -14.77
CA LYS A 209 11.09 13.59 -16.20
C LYS A 209 12.59 13.73 -16.44
N ALA A 210 13.10 12.94 -17.39
CA ALA A 210 14.52 12.87 -17.70
C ALA A 210 15.13 14.18 -18.23
N ASP A 211 14.30 15.12 -18.71
CA ASP A 211 14.72 16.44 -19.22
C ASP A 211 15.02 17.46 -18.11
N VAL A 212 14.76 17.13 -16.85
CA VAL A 212 15.16 17.95 -15.69
C VAL A 212 16.64 17.73 -15.38
N PRO A 213 17.48 18.80 -15.25
CA PRO A 213 18.88 18.66 -14.87
C PRO A 213 19.07 17.94 -13.52
N PRO A 214 20.11 17.09 -13.35
CA PRO A 214 20.26 16.25 -12.16
C PRO A 214 20.16 17.00 -10.82
N ALA A 215 20.88 18.10 -10.65
CA ALA A 215 20.85 18.87 -9.41
C ALA A 215 19.46 19.47 -9.10
N ALA A 216 18.72 19.89 -10.12
CA ALA A 216 17.35 20.40 -9.96
C ALA A 216 16.36 19.26 -9.65
N ARG A 217 16.61 18.07 -10.20
CA ARG A 217 15.81 16.87 -9.95
C ARG A 217 15.93 16.41 -8.50
N GLN A 218 17.16 16.33 -8.00
CA GLN A 218 17.44 15.97 -6.62
C GLN A 218 16.79 16.96 -5.64
N LEU A 219 17.05 18.26 -5.80
CA LEU A 219 16.44 19.28 -4.94
C LEU A 219 14.90 19.28 -5.05
N GLY A 220 14.36 19.11 -6.25
CA GLY A 220 12.92 19.02 -6.47
C GLY A 220 12.30 17.82 -5.76
N ALA A 221 12.97 16.67 -5.78
CA ALA A 221 12.51 15.46 -5.10
C ALA A 221 12.51 15.63 -3.57
N GLU A 222 13.57 16.20 -3.00
CA GLU A 222 13.66 16.50 -1.57
C GLU A 222 12.52 17.42 -1.10
N LEU A 223 12.21 18.46 -1.87
CA LEU A 223 11.12 19.39 -1.55
C LEU A 223 9.74 18.73 -1.74
N ALA A 224 9.57 17.93 -2.78
CA ALA A 224 8.30 17.28 -3.11
C ALA A 224 7.85 16.28 -2.06
N VAL A 225 8.78 15.68 -1.30
CA VAL A 225 8.44 14.71 -0.25
C VAL A 225 8.10 15.34 1.09
N LEU A 226 8.43 16.60 1.34
CA LEU A 226 8.17 17.27 2.63
C LEU A 226 6.71 17.12 3.13
N PRO A 227 5.67 17.19 2.29
CA PRO A 227 4.29 17.00 2.73
C PRO A 227 3.99 15.57 3.20
N ILE A 228 4.67 14.57 2.63
CA ILE A 228 4.41 13.14 2.85
C ILE A 228 5.56 12.42 3.56
N GLN A 229 6.61 13.11 3.99
CA GLN A 229 7.80 12.50 4.61
C GLN A 229 7.49 11.70 5.88
N ARG A 230 6.40 12.04 6.59
CA ARG A 230 5.96 11.25 7.75
C ARG A 230 5.47 9.85 7.35
N LEU A 231 5.12 9.62 6.08
CA LEU A 231 4.76 8.31 5.52
C LEU A 231 5.97 7.54 4.96
N GLU A 232 7.20 8.02 5.19
CA GLU A 232 8.42 7.33 4.78
C GLU A 232 8.43 5.86 5.28
N PRO A 233 8.39 4.87 4.38
CA PRO A 233 8.31 3.45 4.72
C PRO A 233 9.37 2.99 5.73
N ALA A 234 10.61 3.49 5.62
CA ALA A 234 11.71 3.14 6.52
C ALA A 234 11.44 3.51 8.00
N ARG A 235 10.59 4.52 8.27
CA ARG A 235 10.21 4.89 9.65
C ARG A 235 9.43 3.78 10.37
N TYR A 236 8.70 2.95 9.61
CA TYR A 236 7.71 2.02 10.17
C TYR A 236 8.10 0.56 10.01
N VAL A 237 8.78 0.21 8.92
CA VAL A 237 9.05 -1.18 8.54
C VAL A 237 9.73 -2.00 9.66
N GLY A 238 10.59 -1.36 10.47
CA GLY A 238 11.23 -2.00 11.62
C GLY A 238 10.22 -2.49 12.68
N ARG A 239 9.06 -1.85 12.83
CA ARG A 239 8.01 -2.23 13.80
C ARG A 239 7.15 -3.41 13.35
N ILE A 240 7.34 -3.92 12.13
CA ILE A 240 6.69 -5.15 11.67
C ILE A 240 7.19 -6.36 12.49
N ALA A 241 8.50 -6.39 12.80
CA ALA A 241 9.08 -7.42 13.63
C ALA A 241 8.34 -7.55 14.99
N PRO A 242 8.14 -8.79 15.49
CA PRO A 242 8.76 -10.05 15.04
C PRO A 242 7.99 -10.80 13.93
N ARG A 243 7.03 -10.16 13.25
CA ARG A 243 6.23 -10.79 12.20
C ARG A 243 7.04 -10.93 10.89
N PRO A 244 6.88 -12.02 10.12
CA PRO A 244 7.58 -12.19 8.84
C PRO A 244 7.30 -11.08 7.84
N LEU A 245 8.38 -10.49 7.35
CA LEU A 245 8.39 -9.50 6.28
C LEU A 245 9.07 -10.09 5.03
N LEU A 246 8.37 -10.05 3.90
CA LEU A 246 8.89 -10.40 2.59
C LEU A 246 8.94 -9.16 1.69
N LEU A 247 10.10 -8.85 1.13
CA LEU A 247 10.25 -7.92 0.02
C LEU A 247 10.39 -8.71 -1.28
N VAL A 248 9.73 -8.27 -2.36
CA VAL A 248 9.92 -8.84 -3.70
C VAL A 248 10.11 -7.70 -4.68
N ASN A 249 11.28 -7.61 -5.32
CA ASN A 249 11.63 -6.50 -6.22
C ASN A 249 12.24 -7.02 -7.53
N GLY A 250 12.10 -6.24 -8.60
CA GLY A 250 12.73 -6.52 -9.89
C GLY A 250 14.18 -6.05 -9.93
N LEU A 251 15.07 -6.85 -10.51
CA LEU A 251 16.48 -6.49 -10.75
C LEU A 251 16.64 -5.37 -11.79
N PHE A 252 15.68 -5.25 -12.70
CA PHE A 252 15.68 -4.29 -13.80
C PHE A 252 14.56 -3.26 -13.66
N ASP A 253 14.05 -3.06 -12.44
CA ASP A 253 13.03 -2.07 -12.16
C ASP A 253 13.59 -0.65 -12.38
N ASP A 254 12.93 0.10 -13.25
CA ASP A 254 13.28 1.45 -13.64
C ASP A 254 12.55 2.53 -12.80
N ARG A 255 11.67 2.13 -11.88
CA ARG A 255 10.90 3.02 -11.00
C ARG A 255 11.28 2.88 -9.53
N ILE A 256 11.53 1.65 -9.09
CA ILE A 256 11.98 1.34 -7.72
C ILE A 256 13.44 0.95 -7.81
N THR A 257 14.32 1.87 -7.44
CA THR A 257 15.76 1.61 -7.50
C THR A 257 16.13 0.50 -6.51
N ARG A 258 17.18 -0.24 -6.86
CA ARG A 258 17.77 -1.23 -5.97
C ARG A 258 18.18 -0.62 -4.62
N GLU A 259 18.77 0.57 -4.66
CA GLU A 259 19.13 1.36 -3.47
C GLU A 259 17.92 1.61 -2.56
N SER A 260 16.79 2.03 -3.13
CA SER A 260 15.56 2.26 -2.37
C SER A 260 15.03 0.98 -1.70
N ALA A 261 15.04 -0.15 -2.43
CA ALA A 261 14.59 -1.44 -1.88
C ALA A 261 15.55 -1.98 -0.79
N GLU A 262 16.87 -1.84 -0.98
CA GLU A 262 17.88 -2.22 0.01
C GLU A 262 17.78 -1.33 1.27
N ALA A 263 17.57 -0.01 1.12
CA ALA A 263 17.34 0.90 2.23
C ALA A 263 16.12 0.51 3.08
N LEU A 264 15.03 0.06 2.44
CA LEU A 264 13.86 -0.44 3.14
C LEU A 264 14.15 -1.74 3.90
N LEU A 265 14.87 -2.66 3.26
CA LEU A 265 15.29 -3.90 3.90
C LEU A 265 16.18 -3.61 5.11
N ASP A 266 17.13 -2.69 5.00
CA ASP A 266 18.06 -2.33 6.08
C ASP A 266 17.33 -1.73 7.28
N ALA A 267 16.35 -0.86 7.04
CA ALA A 267 15.49 -0.31 8.09
C ALA A 267 14.60 -1.36 8.79
N ALA A 268 14.35 -2.50 8.15
CA ALA A 268 13.53 -3.57 8.73
C ALA A 268 14.30 -4.41 9.76
N ARG A 269 13.56 -5.07 10.66
CA ARG A 269 14.11 -6.00 11.66
C ARG A 269 13.73 -7.45 11.32
N PRO A 270 14.54 -8.46 11.72
CA PRO A 270 14.21 -9.87 11.47
C PRO A 270 12.88 -10.31 12.14
N PRO A 271 12.19 -11.34 11.62
CA PRO A 271 12.51 -12.08 10.39
C PRO A 271 12.13 -11.30 9.12
N LYS A 272 13.12 -11.06 8.25
CA LYS A 272 12.97 -10.33 6.98
C LYS A 272 13.67 -11.10 5.86
N GLU A 273 13.07 -11.10 4.68
CA GLU A 273 13.65 -11.67 3.45
C GLU A 273 13.41 -10.72 2.28
N ILE A 274 14.34 -10.68 1.32
CA ILE A 274 14.14 -10.05 0.02
C ILE A 274 14.34 -11.08 -1.08
N VAL A 275 13.45 -11.08 -2.07
CA VAL A 275 13.54 -11.87 -3.30
C VAL A 275 13.70 -10.94 -4.48
N TRP A 276 14.74 -11.18 -5.28
CA TRP A 276 15.02 -10.44 -6.50
C TRP A 276 14.59 -11.25 -7.72
N LEU A 277 13.70 -10.67 -8.53
CA LEU A 277 13.22 -11.27 -9.77
C LEU A 277 13.94 -10.64 -10.98
N PRO A 278 14.29 -11.40 -12.04
CA PRO A 278 14.95 -10.86 -13.24
C PRO A 278 13.96 -10.13 -14.15
N THR A 279 13.27 -9.12 -13.62
CA THR A 279 12.13 -8.43 -14.23
C THR A 279 12.25 -6.91 -14.09
N GLY A 280 11.54 -6.18 -14.96
CA GLY A 280 11.31 -4.73 -14.81
C GLY A 280 10.24 -4.41 -13.76
N HIS A 281 9.77 -3.17 -13.73
CA HIS A 281 8.69 -2.77 -12.82
C HIS A 281 7.41 -3.57 -13.05
N LEU A 282 6.59 -3.71 -12.00
CA LEU A 282 5.29 -4.38 -12.09
C LEU A 282 4.35 -3.64 -13.05
N GLU A 283 4.16 -4.19 -14.24
CA GLU A 283 3.10 -3.76 -15.16
C GLU A 283 1.80 -4.53 -14.91
N SER A 284 0.68 -3.82 -14.98
CA SER A 284 -0.61 -4.31 -14.49
C SER A 284 -1.26 -5.41 -15.34
N ASP A 285 -0.71 -5.69 -16.52
CA ASP A 285 -1.14 -6.67 -17.51
C ASP A 285 -0.22 -7.91 -17.58
N SER A 286 0.90 -7.91 -16.84
CA SER A 286 1.86 -9.00 -16.81
C SER A 286 1.39 -10.19 -15.97
N LEU A 287 0.37 -10.92 -16.43
CA LEU A 287 -0.22 -12.08 -15.73
C LEU A 287 0.82 -13.13 -15.28
N ARG A 288 1.88 -13.33 -16.08
CA ARG A 288 2.99 -14.22 -15.71
C ARG A 288 3.72 -13.73 -14.46
N LEU A 289 4.08 -12.44 -14.42
CA LEU A 289 4.75 -11.83 -13.28
C LEU A 289 3.84 -11.85 -12.05
N ILE A 290 2.55 -11.54 -12.20
CA ILE A 290 1.60 -11.58 -11.09
C ILE A 290 1.49 -12.99 -10.51
N ARG A 291 1.45 -14.03 -11.35
CA ARG A 291 1.49 -15.42 -10.89
C ARG A 291 2.78 -15.72 -10.14
N GLU A 292 3.94 -15.32 -10.67
CA GLU A 292 5.24 -15.54 -10.02
C GLU A 292 5.34 -14.82 -8.66
N LEU A 293 4.79 -13.60 -8.55
CA LEU A 293 4.71 -12.85 -7.30
C LEU A 293 3.82 -13.53 -6.27
N VAL A 294 2.64 -14.00 -6.69
CA VAL A 294 1.72 -14.77 -5.85
C VAL A 294 2.41 -16.05 -5.38
N ASP A 295 2.93 -16.87 -6.30
CA ASP A 295 3.63 -18.11 -5.94
C ASP A 295 4.80 -17.85 -4.97
N THR A 296 5.55 -16.77 -5.17
CA THR A 296 6.63 -16.35 -4.27
C THR A 296 6.11 -15.98 -2.88
N ALA A 297 5.07 -15.15 -2.80
CA ALA A 297 4.48 -14.74 -1.53
C ALA A 297 3.97 -15.95 -0.73
N PHE A 298 3.19 -16.83 -1.37
CA PHE A 298 2.68 -18.06 -0.76
C PHE A 298 3.79 -19.02 -0.34
N ALA A 299 4.83 -19.17 -1.17
CA ALA A 299 5.95 -20.02 -0.85
C ALA A 299 6.78 -19.51 0.33
N ARG A 300 6.75 -18.21 0.66
CA ARG A 300 7.65 -17.60 1.67
C ARG A 300 6.95 -17.14 2.94
N LEU A 301 5.65 -16.89 2.90
CA LEU A 301 4.87 -16.38 4.02
C LEU A 301 4.14 -17.51 4.78
N PRO A 302 4.52 -17.83 6.04
CA PRO A 302 3.99 -19.00 6.77
C PRO A 302 2.48 -19.07 6.92
N LEU A 303 1.80 -17.95 7.21
CA LEU A 303 0.34 -17.84 7.33
C LEU A 303 -0.40 -18.24 6.04
N LEU A 304 0.24 -18.02 4.89
CA LEU A 304 -0.28 -18.39 3.56
C LEU A 304 0.16 -19.82 3.14
N ARG A 305 1.03 -20.48 3.90
CA ARG A 305 1.40 -21.88 3.65
C ARG A 305 0.35 -22.78 4.32
N GLY A 306 -0.41 -23.53 3.53
CA GLY A 306 -1.33 -24.57 4.03
C GLY A 306 -2.80 -24.38 3.67
N THR A 307 -3.11 -23.57 2.68
CA THR A 307 -4.47 -23.36 2.16
C THR A 307 -4.81 -24.19 0.91
N ARG A 308 -3.84 -24.89 0.29
CA ARG A 308 -4.07 -25.78 -0.87
C ARG A 308 -4.75 -27.10 -0.51
#